data_AF-A0A7X5BX28-F1
#
_entry.id   AF-A0A7X5BX28-F1
#
_cell.length_a   1.000
_cell.length_b   1.000
_cell.length_c   1.000
_cell.angle_alpha   90.00
_cell.angle_beta   90.00
_cell.angle_gamma   90.00
#
_symmetry.space_group_name_H-M   'P 1'
#
loop_
_entity.id
_entity.type
_entity.pdbx_description
1 polymer ?
#
loop_
_entity_poly.entity_id
_entity_poly.type
_entity_poly.pdbx_seq_one_letter_code
_entity_poly.pdbx_strand_id
1 'polypeptide(L)'
;MSDPVRAELLARIGNTGDVAALRGLRDQIQAHMGPLLFERPIEQFYTDLNEVHDALIRRAVALSEEKLARMGEGSPPVPYAYLLFGSGGREEQTLTSDQDSGLVYADPEDPSQLEEVARYFGLFAQTVVMTLQQLGYPPCEGEVVSSNPLWCQSLSQWTGKLDLWFKEPDWERVRYLLIVADCRIVAGQPFVWLALKEHFFMLMLSTDRIAESMLNNTMRHKVLLGVFGQLFKEHYGEDAGSLDLKYGAYIPMVNAIRLLAIQAGIRATATMTRIEDLTRHGVLDEAEGAAYAEVFRLFMRLRLLTTSKLEDGFYTSGGKLSNARLTKELIEELKAGLRIVRKLQKKVRKRATGRI
;
A
#
# COMPACT_ATOMS: atom_id res chain seq x y z
N MET A 1 10.07 -20.58 13.67
CA MET A 1 10.49 -21.66 12.72
C MET A 1 9.95 -21.30 11.35
N SER A 2 10.75 -21.43 10.29
CA SER A 2 10.30 -21.13 8.92
C SER A 2 9.23 -22.13 8.50
N ASP A 3 8.16 -21.64 7.90
CA ASP A 3 7.11 -22.47 7.33
C ASP A 3 7.61 -23.20 6.08
N PRO A 4 7.77 -24.54 6.10
CA PRO A 4 8.37 -25.27 4.98
C PRO A 4 7.50 -25.23 3.72
N VAL A 5 6.17 -25.20 3.87
CA VAL A 5 5.24 -25.12 2.74
C VAL A 5 5.37 -23.75 2.08
N ARG A 6 5.45 -22.67 2.87
CA ARG A 6 5.69 -21.33 2.33
C ARG A 6 7.03 -21.25 1.58
N ALA A 7 8.10 -21.81 2.15
CA ALA A 7 9.42 -21.79 1.53
C ALA A 7 9.41 -22.52 0.17
N GLU A 8 8.74 -23.67 0.09
CA GLU A 8 8.55 -24.40 -1.18
C GLU A 8 7.76 -23.58 -2.20
N LEU A 9 6.65 -22.95 -1.78
CA LEU A 9 5.82 -22.12 -2.65
C LEU A 9 6.60 -20.91 -3.19
N LEU A 10 7.39 -20.23 -2.34
CA LEU A 10 8.26 -19.12 -2.75
C LEU A 10 9.30 -19.58 -3.78
N ALA A 11 9.93 -20.74 -3.58
CA ALA A 11 10.86 -21.31 -4.55
C ALA A 11 10.19 -21.61 -5.89
N ARG A 12 8.98 -22.16 -5.89
CA ARG A 12 8.20 -22.42 -7.12
C ARG A 12 7.79 -21.13 -7.83
N ILE A 13 7.40 -20.10 -7.09
CA ILE A 13 7.10 -18.76 -7.64
C ILE A 13 8.30 -18.21 -8.38
N GLY A 14 9.50 -18.29 -7.80
CA GLY A 14 10.71 -17.76 -8.44
C GLY A 14 11.07 -18.44 -9.77
N ASN A 15 10.65 -19.70 -9.98
CA ASN A 15 11.09 -20.53 -11.11
C ASN A 15 10.03 -20.75 -12.20
N THR A 16 8.75 -20.47 -11.96
CA THR A 16 7.71 -20.75 -12.95
C THR A 16 7.82 -19.84 -14.18
N GLY A 17 7.83 -20.40 -15.38
CA GLY A 17 7.84 -19.65 -16.66
C GLY A 17 6.46 -19.29 -17.20
N ASP A 18 5.40 -19.65 -16.48
CA ASP A 18 4.02 -19.59 -16.96
C ASP A 18 3.09 -18.85 -15.99
N VAL A 19 2.21 -18.00 -16.56
CA VAL A 19 1.31 -17.14 -15.80
C VAL A 19 0.17 -17.94 -15.17
N ALA A 20 -0.33 -18.98 -15.83
CA ALA A 20 -1.38 -19.83 -15.27
C ALA A 20 -0.86 -20.67 -14.09
N ALA A 21 0.36 -21.19 -14.18
CA ALA A 21 1.05 -21.82 -13.07
C ALA A 21 1.27 -20.84 -11.90
N LEU A 22 1.65 -19.59 -12.18
CA LEU A 22 1.81 -18.55 -11.17
C LEU A 22 0.47 -18.21 -10.48
N ARG A 23 -0.64 -18.22 -11.22
CA ARG A 23 -2.00 -18.12 -10.65
C ARG A 23 -2.29 -19.30 -9.71
N GLY A 24 -2.03 -20.53 -10.16
CA GLY A 24 -2.25 -21.72 -9.32
C GLY A 24 -1.42 -21.74 -8.04
N LEU A 25 -0.21 -21.14 -8.05
CA LEU A 25 0.60 -20.96 -6.84
C LEU A 25 -0.03 -19.94 -5.87
N ARG A 26 -0.57 -18.83 -6.38
CA ARG A 26 -1.30 -17.88 -5.54
C ARG A 26 -2.53 -18.53 -4.88
N ASP A 27 -3.26 -19.35 -5.62
CA ASP A 27 -4.43 -20.05 -5.06
C ASP A 27 -4.02 -21.04 -3.95
N GLN A 28 -2.87 -21.72 -4.10
CA GLN A 28 -2.30 -22.55 -3.02
C GLN A 28 -1.90 -21.71 -1.79
N ILE A 29 -1.31 -20.54 -1.99
CA ILE A 29 -0.96 -19.61 -0.91
C ILE A 29 -2.22 -19.14 -0.17
N GLN A 30 -3.27 -18.77 -0.89
CA GLN A 30 -4.55 -18.38 -0.29
C GLN A 30 -5.08 -19.47 0.64
N ALA A 31 -5.10 -20.72 0.15
CA ALA A 31 -5.57 -21.87 0.91
C ALA A 31 -4.68 -22.17 2.13
N HIS A 32 -3.36 -22.03 1.99
CA HIS A 32 -2.38 -22.28 3.06
C HIS A 32 -2.40 -21.20 4.14
N MET A 33 -2.47 -19.92 3.75
CA MET A 33 -2.38 -18.80 4.69
C MET A 33 -3.70 -18.60 5.46
N GLY A 34 -4.87 -18.88 4.87
CA GLY A 34 -6.16 -18.66 5.54
C GLY A 34 -6.25 -19.22 6.98
N PRO A 35 -5.95 -20.50 7.22
CA PRO A 35 -5.94 -21.10 8.56
C PRO A 35 -4.91 -20.49 9.52
N LEU A 36 -3.72 -20.15 9.01
CA LEU A 36 -2.60 -19.64 9.82
C LEU A 36 -2.88 -18.29 10.49
N LEU A 37 -3.86 -17.53 10.00
CA LEU A 37 -4.29 -16.26 10.59
C LEU A 37 -4.69 -16.41 12.07
N PHE A 38 -5.22 -17.58 12.45
CA PHE A 38 -5.67 -17.84 13.82
C PHE A 38 -4.60 -18.49 14.70
N GLU A 39 -3.52 -18.98 14.10
CA GLU A 39 -2.47 -19.75 14.79
C GLU A 39 -1.19 -18.94 15.04
N ARG A 40 -0.96 -17.89 14.24
CA ARG A 40 0.27 -17.08 14.31
C ARG A 40 0.04 -15.69 14.89
N PRO A 41 1.08 -15.10 15.51
CA PRO A 41 1.10 -13.67 15.76
C PRO A 41 0.83 -12.89 14.48
N ILE A 42 -0.02 -11.86 14.57
CA ILE A 42 -0.50 -11.13 13.39
C ILE A 42 0.64 -10.51 12.58
N GLU A 43 1.70 -10.05 13.25
CA GLU A 43 2.89 -9.47 12.62
C GLU A 43 3.63 -10.46 11.74
N GLN A 44 3.89 -11.65 12.28
CA GLN A 44 4.51 -12.71 11.52
C GLN A 44 3.61 -13.11 10.33
N PHE A 45 2.30 -13.19 10.55
CA PHE A 45 1.35 -13.52 9.50
C PHE A 45 1.39 -12.54 8.33
N TYR A 46 1.22 -11.23 8.57
CA TYR A 46 1.20 -10.28 7.45
C TYR A 46 2.60 -10.08 6.83
N THR A 47 3.68 -10.24 7.60
CA THR A 47 5.05 -10.22 7.06
C THR A 47 5.25 -11.37 6.08
N ASP A 48 4.93 -12.59 6.50
CA ASP A 48 5.02 -13.80 5.67
C ASP A 48 4.12 -13.67 4.41
N LEU A 49 2.94 -13.06 4.55
CA LEU A 49 2.02 -12.82 3.43
C LEU A 49 2.59 -11.80 2.43
N ASN A 50 3.18 -10.70 2.90
CA ASN A 50 3.70 -9.65 2.02
C ASN A 50 4.99 -10.09 1.32
N GLU A 51 5.83 -10.92 1.94
CA GLU A 51 6.95 -11.61 1.28
C GLU A 51 6.48 -12.39 0.04
N VAL A 52 5.35 -13.09 0.19
CA VAL A 52 4.74 -13.87 -0.88
C VAL A 52 4.12 -12.99 -1.97
N HIS A 53 3.41 -11.92 -1.60
CA HIS A 53 2.91 -10.94 -2.57
C HIS A 53 4.05 -10.35 -3.40
N ASP A 54 5.15 -9.97 -2.76
CA ASP A 54 6.34 -9.46 -3.43
C ASP A 54 6.93 -10.46 -4.41
N ALA A 55 7.06 -11.73 -4.02
CA ALA A 55 7.58 -12.78 -4.90
C ALA A 55 6.68 -12.96 -6.14
N LEU A 56 5.35 -12.98 -5.96
CA LEU A 56 4.39 -13.08 -7.06
C LEU A 56 4.50 -11.88 -8.00
N ILE A 57 4.55 -10.66 -7.44
CA ILE A 57 4.64 -9.42 -8.22
C ILE A 57 5.98 -9.36 -8.97
N ARG A 58 7.12 -9.65 -8.32
CA ARG A 58 8.44 -9.70 -8.98
C ARG A 58 8.44 -10.68 -10.13
N ARG A 59 7.85 -11.87 -9.95
CA ARG A 59 7.77 -12.86 -11.04
C ARG A 59 6.86 -12.39 -12.17
N ALA A 60 5.71 -11.78 -11.86
CA ALA A 60 4.83 -11.20 -12.88
C ALA A 60 5.52 -10.11 -13.70
N VAL A 61 6.32 -9.25 -13.06
CA VAL A 61 7.15 -8.24 -13.73
C VAL A 61 8.16 -8.91 -14.68
N ALA A 62 8.91 -9.91 -14.19
CA ALA A 62 9.89 -10.63 -15.01
C ALA A 62 9.24 -11.36 -16.21
N LEU A 63 8.12 -12.06 -16.00
CA LEU A 63 7.38 -12.73 -17.07
C LEU A 63 6.85 -11.74 -18.11
N SER A 64 6.53 -10.51 -17.70
CA SER A 64 6.08 -9.46 -18.61
C SER A 64 7.21 -8.95 -19.50
N GLU A 65 8.42 -8.79 -18.96
CA GLU A 65 9.63 -8.49 -19.75
C GLU A 65 9.94 -9.61 -20.73
N GLU A 66 9.95 -10.86 -20.26
CA GLU A 66 10.18 -12.05 -21.10
C GLU A 66 9.15 -12.13 -22.25
N LYS A 67 7.89 -11.80 -21.97
CA LYS A 67 6.83 -11.78 -22.97
C LYS A 67 7.07 -10.71 -24.04
N LEU A 68 7.42 -9.49 -23.64
CA LEU A 68 7.74 -8.41 -24.59
C LEU A 68 8.95 -8.77 -25.46
N ALA A 69 10.00 -9.35 -24.87
CA ALA A 69 11.16 -9.82 -25.61
C ALA A 69 10.77 -10.87 -26.68
N ARG A 70 9.90 -11.84 -26.33
CA ARG A 70 9.38 -12.83 -27.29
C ARG A 70 8.49 -12.21 -28.39
N MET A 71 7.85 -11.08 -28.11
CA MET A 71 7.05 -10.33 -29.08
C MET A 71 7.89 -9.42 -29.99
N GLY A 72 9.21 -9.39 -29.82
CA GLY A 72 10.12 -8.59 -30.65
C GLY A 72 10.37 -7.17 -30.14
N GLU A 73 9.87 -6.81 -28.95
CA GLU A 73 10.10 -5.49 -28.34
C GLU A 73 11.47 -5.37 -27.66
N GLY A 74 12.16 -6.50 -27.45
CA GLY A 74 13.49 -6.54 -26.82
C GLY A 74 13.46 -6.36 -25.29
N SER A 75 14.64 -6.11 -24.72
CA SER A 75 14.84 -5.82 -23.30
C SER A 75 14.51 -4.36 -22.97
N PRO A 76 14.29 -4.00 -21.69
CA PRO A 76 14.08 -2.61 -21.30
C PRO A 76 15.19 -1.70 -21.84
N PRO A 77 14.86 -0.63 -22.60
CA PRO A 77 15.87 0.18 -23.29
C PRO A 77 16.70 1.04 -22.33
N VAL A 78 16.21 1.26 -21.11
CA VAL A 78 16.90 1.97 -20.03
C VAL A 78 16.53 1.34 -18.67
N PRO A 79 17.32 1.58 -17.61
CA PRO A 79 16.99 1.15 -16.25
C PRO A 79 15.63 1.66 -15.78
N TYR A 80 14.91 0.83 -15.02
CA TYR A 80 13.61 1.20 -14.44
C TYR A 80 13.45 0.67 -13.02
N ALA A 81 12.47 1.19 -12.28
CA ALA A 81 11.98 0.63 -11.03
C ALA A 81 10.46 0.44 -11.09
N TYR A 82 9.99 -0.77 -10.80
CA TYR A 82 8.57 -1.06 -10.56
C TYR A 82 8.26 -0.80 -9.09
N LEU A 83 7.26 0.04 -8.87
CA LEU A 83 6.92 0.61 -7.58
C LEU A 83 5.60 0.04 -7.09
N LEU A 84 5.51 -0.17 -5.78
CA LEU A 84 4.24 -0.42 -5.10
C LEU A 84 3.87 0.80 -4.27
N PHE A 85 2.57 1.10 -4.27
CA PHE A 85 1.97 2.13 -3.44
C PHE A 85 0.93 1.51 -2.49
N GLY A 86 0.26 2.35 -1.71
CA GLY A 86 -0.86 1.91 -0.89
C GLY A 86 -0.45 0.78 0.06
N SER A 87 -1.27 -0.26 0.14
CA SER A 87 -0.98 -1.39 1.05
C SER A 87 0.25 -2.19 0.63
N GLY A 88 0.54 -2.32 -0.67
CA GLY A 88 1.77 -2.94 -1.16
C GLY A 88 3.00 -2.13 -0.77
N GLY A 89 2.94 -0.81 -0.92
CA GLY A 89 4.00 0.12 -0.57
C GLY A 89 4.38 0.10 0.91
N ARG A 90 3.41 -0.17 1.79
CA ARG A 90 3.60 -0.29 3.24
C ARG A 90 3.84 -1.70 3.75
N GLU A 91 3.86 -2.72 2.89
CA GLU A 91 3.97 -4.12 3.30
C GLU A 91 2.80 -4.57 4.19
N GLU A 92 1.60 -4.08 3.88
CA GLU A 92 0.36 -4.27 4.63
C GLU A 92 -0.76 -4.85 3.74
N GLN A 93 -0.39 -5.59 2.69
CA GLN A 93 -1.35 -6.29 1.85
C GLN A 93 -2.08 -7.37 2.64
N THR A 94 -3.32 -7.61 2.26
CA THR A 94 -4.14 -8.72 2.77
C THR A 94 -4.34 -9.74 1.65
N LEU A 95 -4.97 -10.86 1.99
CA LEU A 95 -5.29 -11.94 1.05
C LEU A 95 -6.05 -11.44 -0.21
N THR A 96 -6.83 -10.35 -0.09
CA THR A 96 -7.64 -9.78 -1.16
C THR A 96 -7.16 -8.41 -1.64
N SER A 97 -5.85 -8.15 -1.62
CA SER A 97 -5.30 -6.88 -2.09
C SER A 97 -5.43 -6.69 -3.61
N ASP A 98 -5.61 -5.44 -4.00
CA ASP A 98 -5.65 -4.90 -5.35
C ASP A 98 -4.25 -4.48 -5.83
N GLN A 99 -4.18 -3.99 -7.07
CA GLN A 99 -2.99 -3.39 -7.66
C GLN A 99 -2.93 -1.89 -7.36
N ASP A 100 -1.96 -1.50 -6.53
CA ASP A 100 -1.51 -0.11 -6.35
C ASP A 100 -0.04 -0.03 -6.81
N SER A 101 0.20 0.40 -8.06
CA SER A 101 1.54 0.30 -8.67
C SER A 101 1.90 1.46 -9.58
N GLY A 102 3.21 1.61 -9.81
CA GLY A 102 3.77 2.60 -10.71
C GLY A 102 5.09 2.15 -11.32
N LEU A 103 5.54 2.90 -12.31
CA LEU A 103 6.77 2.65 -13.03
C LEU A 103 7.52 3.98 -13.19
N VAL A 104 8.79 3.98 -12.81
CA VAL A 104 9.74 5.06 -13.10
C VAL A 104 10.90 4.48 -13.88
N TYR A 105 11.31 5.14 -14.96
CA TYR A 105 12.45 4.72 -15.77
C TYR A 105 13.43 5.88 -15.97
N ALA A 106 14.71 5.56 -16.16
CA ALA A 106 15.73 6.58 -16.44
C ALA A 106 15.43 7.30 -17.76
N ASP A 107 15.86 8.55 -17.88
CA ASP A 107 15.82 9.24 -19.16
C ASP A 107 16.87 8.64 -20.12
N PRO A 108 16.57 8.48 -21.43
CA PRO A 108 17.57 8.02 -22.39
C PRO A 108 18.69 9.04 -22.56
N GLU A 109 19.90 8.56 -22.87
CA GLU A 109 21.06 9.43 -23.14
C GLU A 109 20.85 10.26 -24.41
N ASP A 110 20.20 9.68 -25.42
CA ASP A 110 19.80 10.37 -26.65
C ASP A 110 18.32 10.81 -26.57
N PRO A 111 18.03 12.13 -26.56
CA PRO A 111 16.67 12.64 -26.58
C PRO A 111 15.82 12.16 -27.77
N SER A 112 16.45 11.75 -28.88
CA SER A 112 15.72 11.20 -30.03
C SER A 112 14.98 9.90 -29.70
N GLN A 113 15.39 9.20 -28.65
CA GLN A 113 14.81 7.92 -28.22
C GLN A 113 13.63 8.08 -27.23
N LEU A 114 13.29 9.32 -26.82
CA LEU A 114 12.27 9.56 -25.79
C LEU A 114 10.93 8.88 -26.11
N GLU A 115 10.47 8.98 -27.37
CA GLU A 115 9.20 8.40 -27.79
C GLU A 115 9.25 6.86 -27.79
N GLU A 116 10.34 6.27 -28.27
CA GLU A 116 10.51 4.82 -28.30
C GLU A 116 10.58 4.23 -26.89
N VAL A 117 11.35 4.87 -26.00
CA VAL A 117 11.46 4.46 -24.59
C VAL A 117 10.12 4.57 -23.88
N ALA A 118 9.39 5.68 -24.07
CA ALA A 118 8.06 5.85 -23.50
C ALA A 118 7.07 4.81 -24.03
N ARG A 119 7.12 4.48 -25.33
CA ARG A 119 6.30 3.43 -25.95
C ARG A 119 6.59 2.06 -25.34
N TYR A 120 7.87 1.69 -25.20
CA TYR A 120 8.26 0.43 -24.57
C TYR A 120 7.69 0.32 -23.15
N PHE A 121 7.89 1.34 -22.31
CA PHE A 121 7.42 1.30 -20.93
C PHE A 121 5.90 1.38 -20.78
N GLY A 122 5.20 2.02 -21.71
CA GLY A 122 3.75 1.94 -21.81
C GLY A 122 3.27 0.50 -22.04
N LEU A 123 3.84 -0.19 -23.04
CA LEU A 123 3.53 -1.59 -23.33
C LEU A 123 3.91 -2.52 -22.18
N PHE A 124 5.07 -2.27 -21.56
CA PHE A 124 5.56 -3.05 -20.43
C PHE A 124 4.62 -2.91 -19.24
N ALA A 125 4.29 -1.69 -18.83
CA ALA A 125 3.40 -1.45 -17.71
C ALA A 125 2.01 -2.05 -17.94
N GLN A 126 1.48 -1.96 -19.16
CA GLN A 126 0.21 -2.58 -19.54
C GLN A 126 0.29 -4.12 -19.46
N THR A 127 1.40 -4.71 -19.90
CA THR A 127 1.65 -6.15 -19.82
C THR A 127 1.74 -6.64 -18.37
N VAL A 128 2.40 -5.89 -17.49
CA VAL A 128 2.47 -6.22 -16.05
C VAL A 128 1.08 -6.20 -15.41
N VAL A 129 0.29 -5.14 -15.66
CA VAL A 129 -1.07 -5.04 -15.10
C VAL A 129 -1.95 -6.20 -15.56
N MET A 130 -1.92 -6.54 -16.85
CA MET A 130 -2.66 -7.69 -17.39
C MET A 130 -2.20 -9.02 -16.77
N THR A 131 -0.89 -9.19 -16.56
CA THR A 131 -0.35 -10.39 -15.92
C THR A 131 -0.83 -10.49 -14.48
N LEU A 132 -0.75 -9.41 -13.69
CA LEU A 132 -1.25 -9.36 -12.32
C LEU A 132 -2.78 -9.58 -12.24
N GLN A 133 -3.54 -9.10 -13.23
CA GLN A 133 -4.98 -9.41 -13.34
C GLN A 133 -5.21 -10.92 -13.53
N GLN A 134 -4.45 -11.59 -14.39
CA GLN A 134 -4.54 -13.05 -14.56
C GLN A 134 -4.18 -13.81 -13.28
N LEU A 135 -3.24 -13.28 -12.49
CA LEU A 135 -2.94 -13.79 -11.15
C LEU A 135 -4.09 -13.53 -10.16
N GLY A 136 -5.10 -12.72 -10.49
CA GLY A 136 -6.27 -12.41 -9.66
C GLY A 136 -6.14 -11.14 -8.83
N TYR A 137 -5.18 -10.24 -9.14
CA TYR A 137 -5.09 -8.93 -8.51
C TYR A 137 -5.93 -7.95 -9.34
N PRO A 138 -7.09 -7.50 -8.86
CA PRO A 138 -7.89 -6.52 -9.60
C PRO A 138 -7.15 -5.16 -9.63
N PRO A 139 -7.30 -4.36 -10.70
CA PRO A 139 -6.86 -2.97 -10.67
C PRO A 139 -7.62 -2.21 -9.60
N CYS A 140 -6.97 -1.26 -8.91
CA CYS A 140 -7.67 -0.43 -7.94
C CYS A 140 -8.67 0.52 -8.64
N GLU A 141 -9.80 0.82 -8.00
CA GLU A 141 -10.79 1.79 -8.50
C GLU A 141 -10.24 3.22 -8.59
N GLY A 142 -9.16 3.52 -7.86
CA GLY A 142 -8.54 4.85 -7.83
C GLY A 142 -7.55 5.12 -8.97
N GLU A 143 -7.44 4.21 -9.94
CA GLU A 143 -6.57 4.26 -11.12
C GLU A 143 -5.07 4.47 -10.83
N VAL A 144 -4.61 4.05 -9.64
CA VAL A 144 -3.21 4.04 -9.20
C VAL A 144 -2.53 2.76 -9.69
N VAL A 145 -2.43 2.61 -11.00
CA VAL A 145 -1.87 1.42 -11.65
C VAL A 145 -0.80 1.82 -12.66
N SER A 146 0.25 1.00 -12.82
CA SER A 146 1.38 1.34 -13.70
C SER A 146 0.97 1.54 -15.16
N SER A 147 -0.14 0.93 -15.62
CA SER A 147 -0.64 1.14 -16.99
C SER A 147 -1.26 2.53 -17.22
N ASN A 148 -1.54 3.29 -16.16
CA ASN A 148 -1.99 4.68 -16.27
C ASN A 148 -0.76 5.59 -16.49
N PRO A 149 -0.72 6.42 -17.56
CA PRO A 149 0.39 7.33 -17.84
C PRO A 149 0.73 8.31 -16.71
N LEU A 150 -0.21 8.56 -15.79
CA LEU A 150 0.07 9.34 -14.58
C LEU A 150 1.08 8.64 -13.66
N TRP A 151 1.16 7.31 -13.72
CA TRP A 151 1.98 6.46 -12.85
C TRP A 151 3.10 5.73 -13.61
N CYS A 152 3.27 5.97 -14.92
CA CYS A 152 4.35 5.42 -15.75
C CYS A 152 5.04 6.54 -16.54
N GLN A 153 6.20 6.97 -16.07
CA GLN A 153 6.90 8.14 -16.61
C GLN A 153 8.42 7.99 -16.45
N SER A 154 9.18 8.78 -17.22
CA SER A 154 10.62 8.90 -16.99
C SER A 154 10.92 9.60 -15.67
N LEU A 155 12.16 9.53 -15.20
CA LEU A 155 12.59 10.17 -13.97
C LEU A 155 12.41 11.69 -14.04
N SER A 156 12.82 12.34 -15.12
CA SER A 156 12.63 13.78 -15.32
C SER A 156 11.15 14.21 -15.31
N GLN A 157 10.28 13.41 -15.93
CA GLN A 157 8.83 13.65 -15.91
C GLN A 157 8.25 13.46 -14.51
N TRP A 158 8.67 12.43 -13.79
CA TRP A 158 8.29 12.20 -12.41
C TRP A 158 8.71 13.34 -11.48
N THR A 159 9.95 13.84 -11.59
CA THR A 159 10.43 14.96 -10.76
C THR A 159 9.65 16.22 -11.05
N GLY A 160 9.42 16.57 -12.32
CA GLY A 160 8.60 17.74 -12.70
C GLY A 160 7.15 17.62 -12.25
N LYS A 161 6.59 16.40 -12.26
CA LYS A 161 5.25 16.13 -11.73
C LYS A 161 5.18 16.32 -10.21
N LEU A 162 6.18 15.86 -9.46
CA LEU A 162 6.26 16.12 -8.03
C LEU A 162 6.38 17.63 -7.77
N ASP A 163 7.25 18.34 -8.49
CA ASP A 163 7.38 19.80 -8.35
C ASP A 163 6.02 20.50 -8.50
N LEU A 164 5.24 20.11 -9.50
CA LEU A 164 3.89 20.64 -9.72
C LEU A 164 2.94 20.30 -8.57
N TRP A 165 2.91 19.05 -8.12
CA TRP A 165 2.03 18.61 -7.03
C TRP A 165 2.32 19.30 -5.70
N PHE A 166 3.59 19.60 -5.41
CA PHE A 166 3.98 20.37 -4.23
C PHE A 166 3.70 21.86 -4.37
N LYS A 167 3.91 22.43 -5.57
CA LYS A 167 3.64 23.85 -5.86
C LYS A 167 2.15 24.17 -5.83
N GLU A 168 1.30 23.26 -6.30
CA GLU A 168 -0.16 23.44 -6.38
C GLU A 168 -0.90 22.32 -5.63
N PRO A 169 -0.87 22.29 -4.29
CA PRO A 169 -1.38 21.16 -3.50
C PRO A 169 -2.90 21.22 -3.34
N ASP A 170 -3.63 21.08 -4.44
CA ASP A 170 -5.08 20.85 -4.40
C ASP A 170 -5.43 19.47 -3.81
N TRP A 171 -6.73 19.22 -3.65
CA TRP A 171 -7.21 17.99 -3.04
C TRP A 171 -6.67 16.71 -3.69
N GLU A 172 -6.62 16.67 -5.02
CA GLU A 172 -6.24 15.48 -5.75
C GLU A 172 -4.72 15.29 -5.74
N ARG A 173 -3.97 16.37 -5.94
CA ARG A 173 -2.51 16.33 -5.92
C ARG A 173 -1.98 15.98 -4.53
N VAL A 174 -2.60 16.47 -3.47
CA VAL A 174 -2.28 16.05 -2.10
C VAL A 174 -2.57 14.57 -1.86
N ARG A 175 -3.66 14.04 -2.43
CA ARG A 175 -3.94 12.59 -2.41
C ARG A 175 -2.82 11.82 -3.09
N TYR A 176 -2.31 12.28 -4.24
CA TYR A 176 -1.18 11.66 -4.92
C TYR A 176 0.12 11.71 -4.11
N LEU A 177 0.41 12.83 -3.45
CA LEU A 177 1.57 12.93 -2.57
C LEU A 177 1.49 11.95 -1.38
N LEU A 178 0.29 11.74 -0.80
CA LEU A 178 0.08 10.74 0.24
C LEU A 178 0.29 9.31 -0.25
N ILE A 179 -0.02 9.03 -1.52
CA ILE A 179 0.23 7.74 -2.17
C ILE A 179 1.74 7.54 -2.39
N VAL A 180 2.44 8.56 -2.91
CA VAL A 180 3.90 8.53 -3.11
C VAL A 180 4.67 8.42 -1.80
N ALA A 181 4.16 8.98 -0.70
CA ALA A 181 4.77 8.86 0.62
C ALA A 181 4.89 7.42 1.15
N ASP A 182 4.07 6.50 0.62
CA ASP A 182 4.10 5.08 0.93
C ASP A 182 4.82 4.25 -0.14
N CYS A 183 5.45 4.90 -1.12
CA CYS A 183 6.06 4.20 -2.23
C CYS A 183 7.31 3.42 -1.83
N ARG A 184 7.44 2.20 -2.36
CA ARG A 184 8.69 1.43 -2.36
C ARG A 184 8.91 0.73 -3.69
N ILE A 185 10.17 0.42 -3.99
CA ILE A 185 10.53 -0.46 -5.12
C ILE A 185 10.27 -1.92 -4.76
N VAL A 186 9.75 -2.69 -5.72
CA VAL A 186 9.62 -4.15 -5.61
C VAL A 186 10.43 -4.91 -6.65
N ALA A 187 10.65 -4.33 -7.84
CA ALA A 187 11.45 -4.92 -8.93
C ALA A 187 12.19 -3.82 -9.72
N GLY A 188 13.23 -4.20 -10.46
CA GLY A 188 14.07 -3.29 -11.23
C GLY A 188 15.26 -2.74 -10.42
N GLN A 189 15.69 -1.52 -10.75
CA GLN A 189 16.94 -0.90 -10.32
C GLN A 189 16.72 0.10 -9.18
N PRO A 190 17.25 -0.15 -7.97
CA PRO A 190 17.02 0.71 -6.80
C PRO A 190 17.43 2.17 -6.99
N PHE A 191 18.49 2.45 -7.77
CA PHE A 191 19.00 3.81 -7.93
C PHE A 191 18.00 4.75 -8.63
N VAL A 192 17.17 4.24 -9.55
CA VAL A 192 16.12 5.02 -10.23
C VAL A 192 15.05 5.46 -9.22
N TRP A 193 14.65 4.53 -8.36
CA TRP A 193 13.71 4.82 -7.27
C TRP A 193 14.30 5.77 -6.23
N LEU A 194 15.55 5.56 -5.80
CA LEU A 194 16.20 6.39 -4.79
C LEU A 194 16.26 7.86 -5.22
N ALA A 195 16.57 8.15 -6.49
CA ALA A 195 16.57 9.51 -7.01
C ALA A 195 15.19 10.18 -6.87
N LEU A 196 14.10 9.48 -7.23
CA LEU A 196 12.74 9.98 -7.06
C LEU A 196 12.37 10.18 -5.58
N LYS A 197 12.77 9.24 -4.72
CA LYS A 197 12.52 9.30 -3.28
C LYS A 197 13.22 10.50 -2.64
N GLU A 198 14.48 10.75 -2.98
CA GLU A 198 15.21 11.92 -2.48
C GLU A 198 14.53 13.22 -2.89
N HIS A 199 14.10 13.33 -4.16
CA HIS A 199 13.38 14.52 -4.64
C HIS A 199 12.09 14.76 -3.87
N PHE A 200 11.28 13.72 -3.66
CA PHE A 200 10.06 13.80 -2.86
C PHE A 200 10.33 14.31 -1.44
N PHE A 201 11.34 13.77 -0.75
CA PHE A 201 11.63 14.18 0.63
C PHE A 201 12.27 15.57 0.72
N MET A 202 13.04 16.01 -0.29
CA MET A 202 13.48 17.40 -0.37
C MET A 202 12.29 18.35 -0.44
N LEU A 203 11.33 18.09 -1.35
CA LEU A 203 10.13 18.91 -1.49
C LEU A 203 9.24 18.87 -0.24
N MET A 204 9.06 17.71 0.40
CA MET A 204 8.31 17.59 1.66
C MET A 204 8.88 18.49 2.76
N LEU A 205 10.20 18.60 2.85
CA LEU A 205 10.87 19.38 3.89
C LEU A 205 10.94 20.88 3.54
N SER A 206 10.96 21.24 2.25
CA SER A 206 11.06 22.64 1.80
C SER A 206 9.72 23.33 1.55
N THR A 207 8.61 22.57 1.50
CA THR A 207 7.29 23.12 1.17
C THR A 207 6.50 23.44 2.43
N ASP A 208 6.33 24.73 2.72
CA ASP A 208 5.53 25.18 3.85
C ASP A 208 4.09 24.65 3.77
N ARG A 209 3.53 24.30 4.93
CA ARG A 209 2.12 23.88 5.10
C ARG A 209 1.68 22.64 4.31
N ILE A 210 2.55 21.96 3.57
CA ILE A 210 2.17 20.73 2.85
C ILE A 210 1.62 19.65 3.80
N ALA A 211 2.17 19.55 5.01
CA ALA A 211 1.68 18.64 6.04
C ALA A 211 0.26 19.02 6.53
N GLU A 212 -0.09 20.31 6.55
CA GLU A 212 -1.45 20.76 6.86
C GLU A 212 -2.42 20.36 5.74
N SER A 213 -2.03 20.55 4.48
CA SER A 213 -2.82 20.11 3.32
C SER A 213 -3.05 18.60 3.34
N MET A 214 -2.00 17.80 3.61
CA MET A 214 -2.10 16.34 3.79
C MET A 214 -3.03 15.96 4.95
N LEU A 215 -2.96 16.66 6.09
CA LEU A 215 -3.88 16.42 7.19
C LEU A 215 -5.33 16.68 6.76
N ASN A 216 -5.61 17.81 6.13
CA ASN A 216 -6.95 18.14 5.67
C ASN A 216 -7.49 17.13 4.65
N ASN A 217 -6.60 16.56 3.83
CA ASN A 217 -6.93 15.46 2.92
C ASN A 217 -7.38 14.19 3.65
N THR A 218 -6.59 13.77 4.64
CA THR A 218 -6.85 12.52 5.38
C THR A 218 -8.03 12.60 6.36
N MET A 219 -8.43 13.80 6.79
CA MET A 219 -9.48 13.98 7.81
C MET A 219 -10.92 13.94 7.27
N ARG A 220 -11.15 13.84 5.95
CA ARG A 220 -12.51 13.75 5.37
C ARG A 220 -13.08 12.33 5.32
N HIS A 221 -12.36 11.31 5.80
CA HIS A 221 -12.83 9.92 5.74
C HIS A 221 -13.96 9.60 6.72
N LYS A 222 -14.77 8.59 6.35
CA LYS A 222 -15.89 8.06 7.14
C LYS A 222 -15.40 7.66 8.53
N VAL A 223 -16.04 8.18 9.58
CA VAL A 223 -15.70 7.89 10.97
C VAL A 223 -16.46 6.64 11.42
N LEU A 224 -15.78 5.63 11.98
CA LEU A 224 -16.43 4.41 12.49
C LEU A 224 -16.99 4.58 13.90
N LEU A 225 -16.44 5.51 14.70
CA LEU A 225 -16.84 5.78 16.07
C LEU A 225 -17.48 7.17 16.19
N GLY A 226 -18.76 7.21 16.54
CA GLY A 226 -19.48 8.45 16.84
C GLY A 226 -18.95 9.19 18.07
N VAL A 227 -19.42 10.42 18.25
CA VAL A 227 -19.01 11.29 19.37
C VAL A 227 -19.41 10.67 20.73
N PHE A 228 -20.54 9.97 20.78
CA PHE A 228 -21.04 9.26 21.98
C PHE A 228 -20.54 7.81 22.09
N GLY A 229 -19.57 7.39 21.26
CA GLY A 229 -18.95 6.06 21.35
C GLY A 229 -19.75 4.94 20.67
N GLN A 230 -20.81 5.26 19.93
CA GLN A 230 -21.52 4.32 19.07
C GLN A 230 -20.69 3.97 17.83
N LEU A 231 -20.74 2.70 17.40
CA LEU A 231 -20.13 2.29 16.12
C LEU A 231 -21.14 2.47 14.99
N PHE A 232 -20.70 3.06 13.88
CA PHE A 232 -21.54 3.22 12.69
C PHE A 232 -21.44 1.97 11.81
N LYS A 233 -22.52 1.19 11.78
CA LYS A 233 -22.67 0.01 10.93
C LYS A 233 -23.27 0.40 9.57
N GLU A 234 -23.03 -0.41 8.54
CA GLU A 234 -23.72 -0.25 7.27
C GLU A 234 -25.23 -0.42 7.46
N HIS A 235 -26.02 0.48 6.87
CA HIS A 235 -27.47 0.55 7.12
C HIS A 235 -28.30 -0.23 6.09
N TYR A 236 -27.78 -0.46 4.89
CA TYR A 236 -28.53 -1.01 3.75
C TYR A 236 -27.66 -1.97 2.93
N GLY A 237 -28.30 -2.75 2.06
CA GLY A 237 -27.64 -3.68 1.13
C GLY A 237 -27.22 -5.00 1.77
N GLU A 238 -26.47 -5.80 1.02
CA GLU A 238 -25.97 -7.11 1.45
C GLU A 238 -25.05 -7.04 2.68
N ASP A 239 -24.45 -5.88 2.92
CA ASP A 239 -23.53 -5.62 4.02
C ASP A 239 -24.22 -5.04 5.27
N ALA A 240 -25.54 -4.94 5.32
CA ALA A 240 -26.26 -4.33 6.43
C ALA A 240 -25.85 -4.95 7.79
N GLY A 241 -25.52 -4.09 8.75
CA GLY A 241 -25.05 -4.48 10.08
C GLY A 241 -23.54 -4.78 10.18
N SER A 242 -22.80 -4.78 9.08
CA SER A 242 -21.34 -4.89 9.08
C SER A 242 -20.64 -3.60 9.50
N LEU A 243 -19.35 -3.68 9.81
CA LEU A 243 -18.47 -2.53 10.07
C LEU A 243 -17.42 -2.43 8.97
N ASP A 244 -17.18 -1.23 8.43
CA ASP A 244 -16.09 -0.95 7.51
C ASP A 244 -14.77 -0.75 8.28
N LEU A 245 -13.93 -1.78 8.32
CA LEU A 245 -12.67 -1.75 9.05
C LEU A 245 -11.57 -1.06 8.26
N LYS A 246 -11.61 -1.13 6.91
CA LYS A 246 -10.62 -0.50 6.03
C LYS A 246 -10.68 1.01 6.20
N TYR A 247 -11.81 1.64 5.88
CA TYR A 247 -11.92 3.10 5.90
C TYR A 247 -12.28 3.64 7.28
N GLY A 248 -12.93 2.84 8.13
CA GLY A 248 -13.38 3.27 9.43
C GLY A 248 -12.34 3.20 10.56
N ALA A 249 -11.34 2.33 10.44
CA ALA A 249 -10.36 2.08 11.51
C ALA A 249 -8.91 2.11 11.00
N TYR A 250 -8.58 1.25 10.04
CA TYR A 250 -7.21 1.05 9.55
C TYR A 250 -6.63 2.27 8.82
N ILE A 251 -7.31 2.78 7.78
CA ILE A 251 -6.83 3.95 7.02
C ILE A 251 -6.66 5.21 7.89
N PRO A 252 -7.60 5.57 8.79
CA PRO A 252 -7.41 6.68 9.71
C PRO A 252 -6.15 6.58 10.56
N MET A 253 -5.81 5.38 11.03
CA MET A 253 -4.60 5.14 11.81
C MET A 253 -3.35 5.27 10.96
N VAL A 254 -3.29 4.57 9.82
CA VAL A 254 -2.18 4.61 8.87
C VAL A 254 -1.87 6.05 8.47
N ASN A 255 -2.90 6.82 8.11
CA ASN A 255 -2.74 8.22 7.70
C ASN A 255 -2.16 9.09 8.84
N ALA A 256 -2.59 8.87 10.08
CA ALA A 256 -2.09 9.64 11.22
C ALA A 256 -0.62 9.32 11.55
N ILE A 257 -0.25 8.04 11.57
CA ILE A 257 1.14 7.61 11.76
C ILE A 257 2.02 8.08 10.60
N ARG A 258 1.57 7.91 9.35
CA ARG A 258 2.25 8.40 8.14
C ARG A 258 2.59 9.89 8.28
N LEU A 259 1.62 10.70 8.66
CA LEU A 259 1.84 12.14 8.70
C LEU A 259 2.80 12.55 9.82
N LEU A 260 2.73 11.92 11.00
CA LEU A 260 3.73 12.13 12.05
C LEU A 260 5.12 11.72 11.60
N ALA A 261 5.25 10.57 10.94
CA ALA A 261 6.52 10.06 10.45
C ALA A 261 7.16 11.02 9.44
N ILE A 262 6.40 11.46 8.43
CA ILE A 262 6.91 12.40 7.43
C ILE A 262 7.32 13.73 8.06
N GLN A 263 6.53 14.26 9.00
CA GLN A 263 6.87 15.48 9.75
C GLN A 263 8.12 15.33 10.64
N ALA A 264 8.51 14.10 10.97
CA ALA A 264 9.72 13.78 11.70
C ALA A 264 10.90 13.44 10.78
N GLY A 265 10.72 13.55 9.45
CA GLY A 265 11.73 13.17 8.47
C GLY A 265 11.92 11.65 8.30
N ILE A 266 11.04 10.84 8.88
CA ILE A 266 11.11 9.37 8.79
C ILE A 266 10.66 8.94 7.40
N ARG A 267 11.52 8.16 6.73
CA ARG A 267 11.37 7.74 5.33
C ARG A 267 10.87 6.29 5.16
N ALA A 268 10.59 5.61 6.26
CA ALA A 268 9.95 4.29 6.27
C ALA A 268 8.52 4.38 5.72
N THR A 269 8.05 3.31 5.09
CA THR A 269 6.69 3.22 4.52
C THR A 269 5.76 2.40 5.39
N ALA A 270 6.22 1.26 5.91
CA ALA A 270 5.46 0.38 6.80
C ALA A 270 5.03 1.12 8.08
N THR A 271 3.75 0.98 8.46
CA THR A 271 3.18 1.70 9.62
C THR A 271 3.84 1.26 10.93
N MET A 272 4.18 -0.02 11.08
CA MET A 272 4.85 -0.51 12.29
C MET A 272 6.25 0.07 12.42
N THR A 273 7.05 0.03 11.35
CA THR A 273 8.38 0.65 11.33
C THR A 273 8.33 2.15 11.61
N ARG A 274 7.31 2.85 11.09
CA ARG A 274 7.09 4.27 11.42
C ARG A 274 6.82 4.48 12.90
N ILE A 275 6.02 3.65 13.56
CA ILE A 275 5.77 3.74 15.01
C ILE A 275 7.07 3.52 15.79
N GLU A 276 7.85 2.52 15.43
CA GLU A 276 9.13 2.22 16.05
C GLU A 276 10.13 3.37 15.89
N ASP A 277 10.27 3.89 14.67
CA ASP A 277 11.17 5.01 14.35
C ASP A 277 10.74 6.29 15.08
N LEU A 278 9.44 6.58 15.13
CA LEU A 278 8.88 7.71 15.87
C LEU A 278 9.17 7.63 17.37
N THR A 279 9.11 6.42 17.94
CA THR A 279 9.45 6.17 19.36
C THR A 279 10.95 6.34 19.58
N ARG A 280 11.78 5.72 18.73
CA ARG A 280 13.25 5.82 18.79
C ARG A 280 13.75 7.25 18.66
N HIS A 281 13.06 8.10 17.91
CA HIS A 281 13.38 9.53 17.74
C HIS A 281 12.71 10.44 18.79
N GLY A 282 12.03 9.88 19.79
CA GLY A 282 11.40 10.63 20.88
C GLY A 282 10.20 11.49 20.47
N VAL A 283 9.62 11.24 19.28
CA VAL A 283 8.38 11.88 18.83
C VAL A 283 7.16 11.28 19.55
N LEU A 284 7.25 9.99 19.85
CA LEU A 284 6.35 9.25 20.72
C LEU A 284 7.11 8.83 21.96
N ASP A 285 6.44 8.84 23.11
CA ASP A 285 6.96 8.13 24.27
C ASP A 285 6.75 6.60 24.14
N GLU A 286 7.43 5.81 24.96
CA GLU A 286 7.35 4.34 24.92
C GLU A 286 5.91 3.80 25.11
N ALA A 287 5.11 4.47 25.94
CA ALA A 287 3.73 4.06 26.19
C ALA A 287 2.82 4.35 24.98
N GLU A 288 3.00 5.50 24.33
CA GLU A 288 2.35 5.84 23.07
C GLU A 288 2.75 4.87 21.95
N GLY A 289 4.05 4.61 21.78
CA GLY A 289 4.59 3.68 20.79
C GLY A 289 3.98 2.28 20.94
N ALA A 290 4.03 1.73 22.16
CA ALA A 290 3.44 0.42 22.47
C ALA A 290 1.92 0.40 22.22
N ALA A 291 1.19 1.43 22.66
CA ALA A 291 -0.25 1.53 22.47
C ALA A 291 -0.64 1.60 20.98
N TYR A 292 0.11 2.36 20.17
CA TYR A 292 -0.15 2.46 18.74
C TYR A 292 0.23 1.18 18.01
N ALA A 293 1.33 0.52 18.37
CA ALA A 293 1.67 -0.78 17.80
C ALA A 293 0.55 -1.81 18.04
N GLU A 294 0.01 -1.85 19.27
CA GLU A 294 -1.06 -2.79 19.61
C GLU A 294 -2.39 -2.51 18.90
N VAL A 295 -2.77 -1.23 18.78
CA VAL A 295 -3.98 -0.86 18.03
C VAL A 295 -3.82 -1.17 16.54
N PHE A 296 -2.62 -1.00 15.98
CA PHE A 296 -2.35 -1.34 14.58
C PHE A 296 -2.48 -2.86 14.36
N ARG A 297 -1.90 -3.69 15.25
CA ARG A 297 -2.05 -5.15 15.23
C ARG A 297 -3.52 -5.56 15.27
N LEU A 298 -4.30 -4.98 16.18
CA LEU A 298 -5.74 -5.23 16.27
C LEU A 298 -6.43 -4.90 14.94
N PHE A 299 -6.20 -3.71 14.38
CA PHE A 299 -6.86 -3.28 13.15
C PHE A 299 -6.45 -4.13 11.94
N MET A 300 -5.17 -4.53 11.85
CA MET A 300 -4.71 -5.46 10.83
C MET A 300 -5.35 -6.83 10.97
N ARG A 301 -5.47 -7.36 12.20
CA ARG A 301 -6.19 -8.62 12.46
C ARG A 301 -7.65 -8.52 12.02
N LEU A 302 -8.35 -7.47 12.43
CA LEU A 302 -9.75 -7.25 12.05
C LEU A 302 -9.92 -7.11 10.52
N ARG A 303 -9.00 -6.41 9.87
CA ARG A 303 -8.98 -6.25 8.41
C ARG A 303 -8.73 -7.58 7.69
N LEU A 304 -7.88 -8.46 8.24
CA LEU A 304 -7.66 -9.80 7.68
C LEU A 304 -8.85 -10.74 7.90
N LEU A 305 -9.72 -10.44 8.87
CA LEU A 305 -10.96 -11.18 9.12
C LEU A 305 -12.15 -10.68 8.30
N THR A 306 -12.00 -9.64 7.47
CA THR A 306 -13.11 -9.15 6.63
C THR A 306 -13.50 -10.21 5.61
N THR A 307 -14.78 -10.22 5.22
CA THR A 307 -15.27 -11.24 4.30
C THR A 307 -14.60 -11.09 2.95
N SER A 308 -13.94 -12.15 2.48
CA SER A 308 -13.40 -12.27 1.13
C SER A 308 -14.35 -13.09 0.26
N LYS A 309 -14.52 -12.70 -0.99
CA LYS A 309 -15.22 -13.48 -2.02
C LYS A 309 -14.30 -13.68 -3.22
N LEU A 310 -14.54 -14.75 -3.98
CA LEU A 310 -13.97 -14.93 -5.31
C LEU A 310 -15.05 -14.54 -6.32
N GLU A 311 -14.87 -13.40 -6.98
CA GLU A 311 -15.81 -12.84 -7.95
C GLU A 311 -15.06 -12.61 -9.26
N ASP A 312 -15.57 -13.16 -10.37
CA ASP A 312 -14.96 -13.08 -11.70
C ASP A 312 -13.45 -13.44 -11.74
N GLY A 313 -13.05 -14.40 -10.90
CA GLY A 313 -11.65 -14.84 -10.79
C GLY A 313 -10.75 -13.94 -9.93
N PHE A 314 -11.29 -12.87 -9.33
CA PHE A 314 -10.57 -11.96 -8.43
C PHE A 314 -10.92 -12.22 -6.97
N TYR A 315 -9.91 -12.15 -6.11
CA TYR A 315 -10.09 -12.18 -4.67
C TYR A 315 -10.46 -10.77 -4.19
N THR A 316 -11.72 -10.54 -3.86
CA THR A 316 -12.25 -9.23 -3.47
C THR A 316 -12.68 -9.21 -2.01
N SER A 317 -12.58 -8.04 -1.38
CA SER A 317 -13.19 -7.79 -0.07
C SER A 317 -13.60 -6.33 0.01
N GLY A 318 -14.83 -6.07 0.46
CA GLY A 318 -15.29 -4.72 0.78
C GLY A 318 -14.59 -4.11 2.00
N GLY A 319 -13.68 -4.83 2.66
CA GLY A 319 -13.03 -4.37 3.90
C GLY A 319 -13.97 -4.32 5.10
N LYS A 320 -15.10 -5.03 5.01
CA LYS A 320 -16.16 -5.04 6.02
C LYS A 320 -16.17 -6.33 6.82
N LEU A 321 -16.34 -6.20 8.14
CA LEU A 321 -16.49 -7.32 9.06
C LEU A 321 -17.97 -7.54 9.35
N SER A 322 -18.47 -8.73 9.03
CA SER A 322 -19.88 -9.08 9.19
C SER A 322 -20.29 -9.13 10.66
N ASN A 323 -21.57 -8.84 10.93
CA ASN A 323 -22.11 -8.83 12.28
C ASN A 323 -21.93 -10.18 13.02
N ALA A 324 -21.92 -11.30 12.28
CA ALA A 324 -21.70 -12.64 12.83
C ALA A 324 -20.32 -12.82 13.48
N ARG A 325 -19.32 -12.01 13.07
CA ARG A 325 -17.95 -12.05 13.62
C ARG A 325 -17.70 -11.02 14.72
N LEU A 326 -18.67 -10.16 15.03
CA LEU A 326 -18.54 -9.08 16.01
C LEU A 326 -19.01 -9.53 17.40
N THR A 327 -18.13 -10.14 18.18
CA THR A 327 -18.40 -10.41 19.61
C THR A 327 -18.41 -9.11 20.43
N LYS A 328 -18.98 -9.16 21.64
CA LYS A 328 -19.03 -8.00 22.53
C LYS A 328 -17.62 -7.55 22.93
N GLU A 329 -16.73 -8.51 23.18
CA GLU A 329 -15.33 -8.28 23.56
C GLU A 329 -14.60 -7.56 22.43
N LEU A 330 -14.74 -8.07 21.19
CA LEU A 330 -14.14 -7.47 20.00
C LEU A 330 -14.64 -6.05 19.72
N ILE A 331 -15.93 -5.80 19.97
CA ILE A 331 -16.52 -4.45 19.86
C ILE A 331 -15.88 -3.49 20.86
N GLU A 332 -15.67 -3.92 22.11
CA GLU A 332 -15.06 -3.06 23.13
C GLU A 332 -13.56 -2.83 22.86
N GLU A 333 -12.82 -3.84 22.40
CA GLU A 333 -11.45 -3.70 21.92
C GLU A 333 -11.35 -2.71 20.76
N LEU A 334 -12.21 -2.86 19.73
CA LEU A 334 -12.28 -1.94 18.59
C LEU A 334 -12.57 -0.50 19.04
N LYS A 335 -13.55 -0.31 19.94
CA LYS A 335 -13.86 1.03 20.49
C LYS A 335 -12.66 1.60 21.26
N ALA A 336 -11.97 0.81 22.05
CA ALA A 336 -10.77 1.25 22.77
C ALA A 336 -9.69 1.71 21.80
N GLY A 337 -9.39 0.92 20.76
CA GLY A 337 -8.45 1.29 19.70
C GLY A 337 -8.85 2.57 18.95
N LEU A 338 -10.12 2.71 18.58
CA LEU A 338 -10.63 3.91 17.91
C LEU A 338 -10.53 5.17 18.78
N ARG A 339 -10.70 5.06 20.11
CA ARG A 339 -10.46 6.18 21.03
C ARG A 339 -8.98 6.59 21.07
N ILE A 340 -8.05 5.63 20.99
CA ILE A 340 -6.61 5.90 20.91
C ILE A 340 -6.29 6.61 19.58
N VAL A 341 -6.80 6.12 18.45
CA VAL A 341 -6.61 6.77 17.14
C VAL A 341 -7.17 8.19 17.12
N ARG A 342 -8.32 8.43 17.78
CA ARG A 342 -8.87 9.79 17.91
C ARG A 342 -7.92 10.72 18.69
N LYS A 343 -7.23 10.23 19.73
CA LYS A 343 -6.20 11.01 20.45
C LYS A 343 -4.99 11.27 19.56
N LEU A 344 -4.52 10.25 18.84
CA LEU A 344 -3.45 10.35 17.86
C LEU A 344 -3.75 11.42 16.80
N GLN A 345 -4.93 11.39 16.16
CA GLN A 345 -5.35 12.41 15.18
C GLN A 345 -5.35 13.83 15.75
N LYS A 346 -5.75 14.01 17.02
CA LYS A 346 -5.65 15.31 17.71
C LYS A 346 -4.18 15.75 17.86
N LYS A 347 -3.28 14.83 18.22
CA LYS A 347 -1.83 15.08 18.32
C LYS A 347 -1.25 15.50 16.97
N VAL A 348 -1.57 14.77 15.90
CA VAL A 348 -1.16 15.10 14.53
C VAL A 348 -1.64 16.49 14.13
N ARG A 349 -2.92 16.81 14.40
CA ARG A 349 -3.50 18.13 14.12
C ARG A 349 -2.79 19.25 14.87
N LYS A 350 -2.47 19.04 16.14
CA LYS A 350 -1.74 19.99 16.97
C LYS A 350 -0.36 20.29 16.36
N ARG A 351 0.39 19.24 16.00
CA ARG A 351 1.72 19.34 15.38
C ARG A 351 1.67 20.02 13.99
N ALA A 352 0.74 19.63 13.13
CA ALA A 352 0.62 20.15 11.77
C ALA A 352 0.20 21.63 11.70
N THR A 353 -0.53 22.13 12.71
CA THR A 353 -1.00 23.52 12.75
C THR A 353 -0.10 24.46 13.54
N GLY A 354 1.04 23.97 14.06
CA GLY A 354 1.98 24.77 14.86
C GLY A 354 1.41 25.29 16.18
N ARG A 355 0.23 24.84 16.61
CA ARG A 355 -0.40 25.25 17.87
C ARG A 355 0.19 24.41 19.02
N ILE A 356 1.26 24.92 19.65
CA ILE A 356 1.81 24.36 20.90
C ILE A 356 0.81 24.51 22.05
#